data_AF-A0A820YLA5-F1
#
_entry.id   AF-A0A820YLA5-F1
#
_cell.length_a   1.000
_cell.length_b   1.000
_cell.length_c   1.000
_cell.angle_alpha   90.00
_cell.angle_beta   90.00
_cell.angle_gamma   90.00
#
_symmetry.space_group_name_H-M   'P 1'
#
loop_
_entity.id
_entity.type
_entity.pdbx_description
1 polymer ?
#
loop_
_entity_poly.entity_id
_entity_poly.type
_entity_poly.pdbx_seq_one_letter_code
_entity_poly.pdbx_strand_id
1 'polypeptide(L)'
;MPIPQVDRKRLLKQIDMAEQYQKIRHSGHCSDNADCITHCTTFGLSDPMCAQHRSDCNHAHTSDCPDCANIVLTLDEIGQKIEKITDKDIQREAKFDFENASEHIIEWSRHNLRAARQDAEKKSIISQMDDDEAFCTFDWGQKILPQDHRETQSKYFGKKGMSIVVGS
;
A
#
# COMPACT_ATOMS: atom_id res chain seq x y z
N MET A 1 -5.38 -30.45 -16.78
CA MET A 1 -6.83 -30.24 -16.98
C MET A 1 -7.09 -28.77 -17.22
N PRO A 2 -7.85 -28.37 -18.25
CA PRO A 2 -8.25 -26.98 -18.41
C PRO A 2 -9.12 -26.58 -17.21
N ILE A 3 -8.85 -25.41 -16.63
CA ILE A 3 -9.71 -24.82 -15.59
C ILE A 3 -11.11 -24.67 -16.20
N PRO A 4 -12.18 -25.17 -15.56
CA PRO A 4 -13.54 -24.98 -16.06
C PRO A 4 -13.78 -23.49 -16.34
N GLN A 5 -14.32 -23.15 -17.52
CA GLN A 5 -14.47 -21.75 -17.97
C GLN A 5 -15.21 -20.85 -16.95
N VAL A 6 -16.09 -21.45 -16.15
CA VAL A 6 -16.82 -20.78 -15.06
C VAL A 6 -15.90 -20.37 -13.91
N ASP A 7 -14.97 -21.23 -13.51
CA ASP A 7 -14.00 -20.95 -12.44
C ASP A 7 -13.04 -19.83 -12.83
N ARG A 8 -12.54 -19.87 -14.07
CA ARG A 8 -11.65 -18.83 -14.59
C ARG A 8 -12.33 -17.47 -14.56
N LYS A 9 -13.58 -17.39 -15.02
CA LYS A 9 -14.36 -16.14 -15.02
C LYS A 9 -14.61 -15.62 -13.61
N ARG A 10 -14.89 -16.52 -12.65
CA ARG A 10 -15.06 -16.17 -11.23
C ARG A 10 -13.78 -15.58 -10.64
N LEU A 11 -12.64 -16.26 -10.79
CA LEU A 11 -11.36 -15.81 -10.23
C LEU A 11 -10.92 -14.47 -10.81
N LEU A 12 -11.07 -14.28 -12.13
CA LEU A 12 -10.77 -12.98 -12.76
C LEU A 12 -11.63 -11.85 -12.18
N LYS A 13 -12.91 -12.11 -11.92
CA LYS A 13 -13.79 -11.14 -11.27
C LYS A 13 -13.36 -10.85 -9.83
N GLN A 14 -12.94 -11.86 -9.07
CA GLN A 14 -12.46 -11.66 -7.70
C GLN A 14 -11.17 -10.84 -7.65
N ILE A 15 -10.26 -11.03 -8.61
CA ILE A 15 -9.05 -10.21 -8.76
C ILE A 15 -9.41 -8.76 -9.12
N ASP A 16 -10.33 -8.53 -10.04
CA ASP A 16 -10.80 -7.17 -10.39
C ASP A 16 -11.42 -6.46 -9.17
N MET A 17 -12.24 -7.17 -8.39
CA MET A 17 -12.79 -6.64 -7.14
C MET A 17 -11.70 -6.31 -6.11
N ALA A 18 -10.69 -7.18 -5.96
CA ALA A 18 -9.54 -6.96 -5.10
C ALA A 18 -8.74 -5.72 -5.52
N GLU A 19 -8.48 -5.56 -6.82
CA GLU A 19 -7.77 -4.41 -7.38
C GLU A 19 -8.53 -3.11 -7.12
N GLN A 20 -9.83 -3.07 -7.43
CA GLN A 20 -10.67 -1.88 -7.19
C GLN A 20 -10.73 -1.53 -5.71
N TYR A 21 -10.87 -2.53 -4.84
CA TYR A 21 -10.87 -2.34 -3.39
C TYR A 21 -9.55 -1.73 -2.91
N GLN A 22 -8.40 -2.28 -3.32
CA GLN A 22 -7.08 -1.75 -2.94
C GLN A 22 -6.87 -0.32 -3.44
N LYS A 23 -7.32 0.01 -4.65
CA LYS A 23 -7.16 1.36 -5.22
C LYS A 23 -8.00 2.43 -4.54
N ILE A 24 -9.24 2.11 -4.17
CA ILE A 24 -10.26 3.13 -3.89
C ILE A 24 -10.70 3.12 -2.42
N ARG A 25 -10.76 1.95 -1.79
CA ARG A 25 -11.50 1.77 -0.52
C ARG A 25 -10.61 1.38 0.65
N HIS A 26 -9.55 0.60 0.42
CA HIS A 26 -8.74 0.03 1.50
C HIS A 26 -8.23 1.10 2.48
N SER A 27 -7.65 2.20 1.99
CA SER A 27 -7.13 3.29 2.83
C SER A 27 -8.19 3.93 3.71
N GLY A 28 -9.45 4.00 3.25
CA GLY A 28 -10.57 4.54 4.02
C GLY A 28 -11.07 3.64 5.14
N HIS A 29 -10.69 2.35 5.14
CA HIS A 29 -10.97 1.45 6.25
C HIS A 29 -9.87 1.50 7.33
N CYS A 30 -8.68 2.00 7.00
CA CYS A 30 -7.54 2.03 7.90
C CYS A 30 -7.64 3.15 8.94
N SER A 31 -7.43 2.82 10.21
CA SER A 31 -7.33 3.80 11.30
C SER A 31 -6.55 3.23 12.49
N ASP A 32 -6.22 4.07 13.46
CA ASP A 32 -5.46 3.69 14.65
C ASP A 32 -6.26 2.86 15.66
N ASN A 33 -7.59 2.86 15.55
CA ASN A 33 -8.54 2.14 16.40
C ASN A 33 -9.48 1.24 15.59
N ALA A 34 -9.06 0.80 14.40
CA ALA A 34 -9.85 -0.10 13.59
C ALA A 34 -9.98 -1.47 14.26
N ASP A 35 -11.22 -1.95 14.40
CA ASP A 35 -11.55 -3.27 14.96
C ASP A 35 -11.14 -4.45 14.05
N CYS A 36 -10.53 -4.17 12.90
CA CYS A 36 -10.00 -5.19 11.98
C CYS A 36 -8.47 -5.15 11.97
N ILE A 37 -7.86 -6.32 12.18
CA ILE A 37 -6.40 -6.44 12.29
C ILE A 37 -5.64 -5.98 11.04
N THR A 38 -6.23 -6.16 9.86
CA THR A 38 -5.63 -5.72 8.58
C THR A 38 -5.79 -4.23 8.31
N HIS A 39 -6.56 -3.53 9.14
CA HIS A 39 -6.86 -2.10 9.00
C HIS A 39 -6.29 -1.25 10.13
N CYS A 40 -6.01 -1.85 11.28
CA CYS A 40 -5.44 -1.16 12.41
C CYS A 40 -4.01 -0.70 12.10
N THR A 41 -3.82 0.61 11.97
CA THR A 41 -2.49 1.17 11.69
C THR A 41 -1.56 1.02 12.87
N THR A 42 -2.10 1.10 14.10
CA THR A 42 -1.31 0.97 15.33
C THR A 42 -0.74 -0.44 15.47
N PHE A 43 -1.57 -1.45 15.21
CA PHE A 43 -1.14 -2.85 15.22
C PHE A 43 -0.27 -3.18 14.00
N GLY A 44 -0.77 -2.92 12.78
CA GLY A 44 -0.15 -3.39 11.55
C GLY A 44 1.16 -2.70 11.17
N LEU A 45 1.47 -1.53 11.75
CA LEU A 45 2.76 -0.84 11.56
C LEU A 45 3.72 -0.99 12.74
N SER A 46 3.31 -1.65 13.81
CA SER A 46 4.18 -1.88 14.97
C SER A 46 5.24 -2.95 14.63
N ASP A 47 6.50 -2.64 14.92
CA ASP A 47 7.59 -3.62 14.87
C ASP A 47 7.85 -4.21 16.27
N PRO A 48 7.48 -5.48 16.54
CA PRO A 48 7.70 -6.09 17.84
C PRO A 48 9.18 -6.35 18.16
N MET A 49 10.06 -6.33 17.15
CA MET A 49 11.50 -6.58 17.30
C MET A 49 12.30 -5.29 17.49
N CYS A 50 11.72 -4.14 17.18
CA CYS A 50 12.36 -2.83 17.33
C CYS A 50 11.61 -1.97 18.36
N ALA A 51 12.17 -1.82 19.56
CA ALA A 51 11.55 -1.04 20.63
C ALA A 51 11.24 0.43 20.23
N GLN A 52 12.01 1.01 19.31
CA GLN A 52 11.80 2.38 18.81
C GLN A 52 10.64 2.49 17.80
N HIS A 53 10.25 1.38 17.17
CA HIS A 53 9.17 1.32 16.18
C HIS A 53 8.00 0.47 16.64
N ARG A 54 8.00 0.05 17.91
CA ARG A 54 6.91 -0.68 18.53
C ARG A 54 5.81 0.29 18.95
N SER A 55 4.57 -0.07 18.66
CA SER A 55 3.37 0.60 19.18
C SER A 55 2.51 -0.41 19.93
N ASP A 56 2.05 -0.07 21.13
CA ASP A 56 1.14 -0.94 21.89
C ASP A 56 -0.31 -0.69 21.45
N CYS A 57 -0.92 -1.71 20.87
CA CYS A 57 -2.31 -1.71 20.44
C CYS A 57 -3.19 -2.39 21.51
N ASN A 58 -3.98 -1.60 22.24
CA ASN A 58 -4.71 -2.05 23.43
C ASN A 58 -6.21 -2.30 23.21
N HIS A 59 -6.71 -2.23 21.98
CA HIS A 59 -8.09 -2.58 21.64
C HIS A 59 -8.18 -4.00 21.05
N ALA A 60 -9.37 -4.59 21.13
CA ALA A 60 -9.64 -5.88 20.51
C ALA A 60 -9.82 -5.72 18.99
N HIS A 61 -9.41 -6.73 18.23
CA HIS A 61 -9.69 -6.82 16.79
C HIS A 61 -10.68 -7.95 16.57
N THR A 62 -11.98 -7.64 16.63
CA THR A 62 -13.05 -8.65 16.60
C THR A 62 -13.69 -8.82 15.23
N SER A 63 -13.34 -7.97 14.26
CA SER A 63 -13.91 -7.99 12.92
C SER A 63 -12.91 -8.42 11.85
N ASP A 64 -13.39 -9.21 10.90
CA ASP A 64 -12.69 -9.53 9.67
C ASP A 64 -13.25 -8.70 8.52
N CYS A 65 -12.37 -8.09 7.73
CA CYS A 65 -12.79 -7.37 6.54
C CYS A 65 -13.07 -8.35 5.39
N PRO A 66 -14.31 -8.43 4.85
CA PRO A 66 -14.64 -9.33 3.77
C PRO A 66 -13.85 -9.06 2.48
N ASP A 67 -13.56 -7.78 2.21
CA ASP A 67 -12.80 -7.37 1.03
C ASP A 67 -11.33 -7.81 1.15
N CYS A 68 -10.70 -7.63 2.32
CA CYS A 68 -9.34 -8.15 2.58
C CYS A 68 -9.30 -9.69 2.55
N ALA A 69 -10.29 -10.34 3.14
CA ALA A 69 -10.41 -11.80 3.12
C ALA A 69 -10.57 -12.32 1.68
N ASN A 70 -11.33 -11.63 0.83
CA ASN A 70 -11.47 -12.01 -0.58
C ASN A 70 -10.12 -12.03 -1.31
N ILE A 71 -9.19 -11.11 -1.00
CA ILE A 71 -7.83 -11.11 -1.58
C ILE A 71 -7.09 -12.37 -1.18
N VAL A 72 -7.01 -12.63 0.13
CA VAL A 72 -6.27 -13.77 0.69
C VAL A 72 -6.82 -15.10 0.17
N LEU A 73 -8.15 -15.27 0.23
CA LEU A 73 -8.81 -16.50 -0.21
C LEU A 73 -8.69 -16.72 -1.72
N THR A 74 -8.73 -15.65 -2.52
CA THR A 74 -8.55 -15.75 -3.98
C THR A 74 -7.12 -16.16 -4.32
N LEU A 75 -6.11 -15.59 -3.64
CA LEU A 75 -4.72 -15.97 -3.83
C LEU A 75 -4.49 -17.43 -3.42
N ASP A 76 -5.00 -17.85 -2.26
CA ASP A 76 -4.91 -19.24 -1.80
C ASP A 76 -5.53 -20.21 -2.81
N GLU A 77 -6.72 -19.91 -3.34
CA GLU A 77 -7.37 -20.75 -4.35
C GLU A 77 -6.54 -20.87 -5.64
N ILE A 78 -5.93 -19.76 -6.10
CA ILE A 78 -5.05 -19.77 -7.27
C ILE A 78 -3.81 -20.62 -7.00
N GLY A 79 -3.18 -20.45 -5.84
CA GLY A 79 -2.02 -21.23 -5.41
C GLY A 79 -2.32 -22.73 -5.42
N GLN A 80 -3.43 -23.15 -4.82
CA GLN A 80 -3.87 -24.55 -4.83
C GLN A 80 -4.12 -25.10 -6.24
N LYS A 81 -4.61 -24.27 -7.17
CA LYS A 81 -4.80 -24.68 -8.58
C LYS A 81 -3.46 -24.83 -9.30
N ILE A 82 -2.45 -23.99 -9.01
CA ILE A 82 -1.09 -24.10 -9.55
C ILE A 82 -0.39 -25.37 -9.06
N GLU A 83 -0.59 -25.75 -7.80
CA GLU A 83 -0.04 -27.00 -7.24
C GLU A 83 -0.57 -28.27 -7.93
N LYS A 84 -1.75 -28.20 -8.54
CA LYS A 84 -2.38 -29.31 -9.27
C LYS A 84 -1.95 -29.41 -10.73
N ILE A 85 -1.10 -28.51 -11.22
CA ILE A 85 -0.56 -28.58 -12.59
C ILE A 85 0.34 -29.81 -12.71
N THR A 86 0.04 -30.67 -13.70
CA THR A 86 0.74 -31.95 -13.92
C THR A 86 2.10 -31.76 -14.58
N ASP A 87 2.18 -30.83 -15.52
CA ASP A 87 3.43 -30.48 -16.20
C ASP A 87 4.35 -29.71 -15.23
N LYS A 88 5.54 -30.26 -14.97
CA LYS A 88 6.44 -29.76 -13.93
C LYS A 88 7.13 -28.46 -14.34
N ASP A 89 7.37 -28.24 -15.62
CA ASP A 89 8.04 -27.02 -16.07
C ASP A 89 7.04 -25.86 -16.08
N ILE A 90 5.83 -26.09 -16.60
CA ILE A 90 4.73 -25.12 -16.53
C ILE A 90 4.36 -24.82 -15.06
N GLN A 91 4.31 -25.84 -14.21
CA GLN A 91 4.04 -25.65 -12.79
C GLN A 91 5.08 -24.74 -12.11
N ARG A 92 6.37 -24.94 -12.39
CA ARG A 92 7.44 -24.15 -11.79
C ARG A 92 7.37 -22.69 -12.22
N GLU A 93 7.20 -22.46 -13.51
CA GLU A 93 7.07 -21.11 -14.07
C GLU A 93 5.85 -20.39 -13.51
N ALA A 94 4.67 -21.03 -13.56
CA ALA A 94 3.44 -20.44 -13.01
C ALA A 94 3.53 -20.18 -11.51
N LYS A 95 4.21 -21.06 -10.75
CA LYS A 95 4.42 -20.87 -9.32
C LYS A 95 5.32 -19.66 -9.03
N PHE A 96 6.42 -19.52 -9.77
CA PHE A 96 7.33 -18.39 -9.62
C PHE A 96 6.62 -17.05 -9.89
N ASP A 97 5.89 -16.96 -11.00
CA ASP A 97 5.14 -15.75 -11.34
C ASP A 97 4.05 -15.44 -10.31
N PHE A 98 3.34 -16.47 -9.84
CA PHE A 98 2.31 -16.32 -8.81
C PHE A 98 2.88 -15.84 -7.48
N GLU A 99 3.97 -16.43 -7.00
CA GLU A 99 4.62 -16.03 -5.75
C GLU A 99 5.04 -14.56 -5.81
N ASN A 100 5.72 -14.15 -6.88
CA ASN A 100 6.14 -12.77 -7.09
C ASN A 100 4.94 -11.80 -7.17
N ALA A 101 3.90 -12.14 -7.94
CA ALA A 101 2.70 -11.31 -8.05
C ALA A 101 1.94 -11.21 -6.71
N SER A 102 1.82 -12.32 -5.98
CA SER A 102 1.14 -12.37 -4.69
C SER A 102 1.86 -11.50 -3.65
N GLU A 103 3.19 -11.55 -3.61
CA GLU A 103 3.99 -10.70 -2.73
C GLU A 103 3.75 -9.22 -3.01
N HIS A 104 3.74 -8.81 -4.27
CA HIS A 104 3.44 -7.43 -4.65
C HIS A 104 2.03 -6.97 -4.24
N ILE A 105 1.02 -7.85 -4.32
CA ILE A 105 -0.35 -7.54 -3.88
C ILE A 105 -0.42 -7.33 -2.36
N ILE A 106 0.32 -8.14 -1.59
CA ILE A 106 0.41 -7.98 -0.13
C ILE A 106 1.21 -6.72 0.23
N GLU A 107 2.32 -6.45 -0.45
CA GLU A 107 3.09 -5.22 -0.27
C GLU A 107 2.27 -3.96 -0.57
N TRP A 108 1.39 -4.03 -1.57
CA TRP A 108 0.49 -2.92 -1.84
C TRP A 108 -0.53 -2.71 -0.71
N SER A 109 -1.05 -3.78 -0.10
CA SER A 109 -1.91 -3.67 1.10
C SER A 109 -1.15 -2.99 2.26
N ARG A 110 0.10 -3.38 2.50
CA ARG A 110 0.99 -2.75 3.50
C ARG A 110 1.26 -1.28 3.17
N HIS A 111 1.50 -0.97 1.89
CA HIS A 111 1.70 0.41 1.42
C HIS A 111 0.46 1.25 1.68
N ASN A 112 -0.74 0.74 1.40
CA ASN A 112 -1.99 1.46 1.65
C ASN A 112 -2.19 1.75 3.15
N LEU A 113 -1.84 0.81 4.03
CA LEU A 113 -1.88 1.02 5.49
C LEU A 113 -0.94 2.16 5.92
N ARG A 114 0.30 2.16 5.41
CA ARG A 114 1.28 3.23 5.65
C ARG A 114 0.78 4.57 5.12
N ALA A 115 0.25 4.59 3.90
CA ALA A 115 -0.27 5.79 3.27
C ALA A 115 -1.44 6.39 4.06
N ALA A 116 -2.37 5.54 4.55
CA ALA A 116 -3.49 5.98 5.38
C ALA A 116 -3.02 6.60 6.70
N ARG A 117 -2.06 5.96 7.40
CA ARG A 117 -1.48 6.55 8.62
C ARG A 117 -0.79 7.88 8.33
N GLN A 118 0.00 7.94 7.26
CA GLN A 118 0.71 9.15 6.88
C GLN A 118 -0.27 10.29 6.54
N ASP A 119 -1.37 10.02 5.84
CA ASP A 119 -2.39 11.02 5.52
C ASP A 119 -3.12 11.53 6.78
N ALA A 120 -3.43 10.63 7.72
CA ALA A 120 -4.03 11.00 9.00
C ALA A 120 -3.11 11.93 9.82
N GLU A 121 -1.82 11.58 9.93
CA GLU A 121 -0.83 12.41 10.62
C GLU A 121 -0.63 13.77 9.93
N LYS A 122 -0.55 13.79 8.58
CA LYS A 122 -0.48 15.05 7.82
C LYS A 122 -1.65 15.97 8.13
N LYS A 123 -2.87 15.43 8.14
CA LYS A 123 -4.08 16.21 8.48
C LYS A 123 -4.05 16.71 9.91
N SER A 124 -3.59 15.88 10.85
CA SER A 124 -3.42 16.26 12.25
C SER A 124 -2.45 17.43 12.42
N ILE A 125 -1.26 17.34 11.81
CA ILE A 125 -0.25 18.42 11.82
C ILE A 125 -0.85 19.69 11.23
N ILE A 126 -1.42 19.61 10.02
CA ILE A 126 -2.00 20.79 9.33
C ILE A 126 -3.10 21.44 10.17
N SER A 127 -3.91 20.66 10.88
CA SER A 127 -4.99 21.20 11.73
C SER A 127 -4.50 21.93 12.98
N GLN A 128 -3.24 21.73 13.37
CA GLN A 128 -2.61 22.32 14.56
C GLN A 128 -1.68 23.48 14.20
N MET A 129 -1.55 23.82 12.92
CA MET A 129 -0.67 24.89 12.47
C MET A 129 -1.27 26.27 12.68
N ASP A 130 -0.41 27.22 13.04
CA ASP A 130 -0.75 28.65 13.09
C ASP A 130 -0.72 29.30 11.69
N ASP A 131 -1.30 30.49 11.56
CA ASP A 131 -1.44 31.22 10.27
C ASP A 131 -0.09 31.59 9.63
N ASP A 132 1.00 31.62 10.40
CA ASP A 132 2.36 31.91 9.95
C ASP A 132 3.25 30.67 9.79
N GLU A 133 2.69 29.46 9.93
CA GLU A 133 3.41 28.20 9.75
C GLU A 133 3.19 27.57 8.37
N ALA A 134 4.15 26.75 7.92
CA ALA A 134 4.07 26.01 6.67
C ALA A 134 4.48 24.53 6.84
N PHE A 135 3.70 23.61 6.27
CA PHE A 135 4.01 22.19 6.24
C PHE A 135 4.70 21.81 4.93
N CYS A 136 5.91 21.26 5.03
CA CYS A 136 6.71 20.85 3.89
C CYS A 136 6.92 19.33 3.89
N THR A 137 6.51 18.66 2.81
CA THR A 137 6.88 17.27 2.55
C THR A 137 8.05 17.21 1.58
N PHE A 138 9.12 16.52 1.97
CA PHE A 138 10.28 16.30 1.11
C PHE A 138 10.30 14.85 0.64
N ASP A 139 10.34 14.66 -0.68
CA ASP A 139 10.69 13.37 -1.25
C ASP A 139 12.23 13.24 -1.19
N TRP A 140 12.74 12.23 -0.50
CA TRP A 140 14.18 12.00 -0.33
C TRP A 140 14.89 11.64 -1.66
N GLY A 141 14.14 11.35 -2.74
CA GLY A 141 14.67 11.24 -4.11
C GLY A 141 14.86 12.59 -4.83
N GLN A 142 14.43 13.69 -4.22
CA GLN A 142 14.41 15.01 -4.84
C GLN A 142 15.68 15.79 -4.45
N LYS A 143 16.67 15.83 -5.36
CA LYS A 143 17.89 16.64 -5.18
C LYS A 143 17.53 18.11 -4.99
N ILE A 144 17.99 18.74 -3.91
CA ILE A 144 17.94 20.20 -3.78
C ILE A 144 19.11 20.77 -4.59
N LEU A 145 18.82 21.46 -5.68
CA LEU A 145 19.83 22.10 -6.51
C LEU A 145 19.79 23.61 -6.25
N PRO A 146 20.88 24.21 -5.74
CA PRO A 146 20.97 25.66 -5.62
C PRO A 146 20.87 26.29 -7.02
N GLN A 147 20.03 27.31 -7.17
CA GLN A 147 19.91 28.07 -8.41
C GLN A 147 19.94 29.58 -8.13
N ASP A 148 20.66 30.32 -8.97
CA ASP A 148 20.78 31.78 -8.85
C ASP A 148 19.52 32.53 -9.35
N HIS A 149 18.61 31.84 -10.05
CA HIS A 149 17.44 32.44 -10.67
C HIS A 149 16.18 31.60 -10.49
N ARG A 150 15.04 32.27 -10.31
CA ARG A 150 13.73 31.63 -10.13
C ARG A 150 13.24 31.00 -11.44
N GLU A 151 13.02 29.69 -11.45
CA GLU A 151 12.36 29.00 -12.56
C GLU A 151 10.83 29.14 -12.49
N THR A 152 10.19 29.19 -13.66
CA THR A 152 8.72 29.17 -13.77
C THR A 152 8.20 27.74 -13.63
N GLN A 153 7.00 27.57 -13.08
CA GLN A 153 6.39 26.25 -12.86
C GLN A 153 6.30 25.39 -14.14
N SER A 154 6.07 26.03 -15.30
CA SER A 154 6.08 25.37 -16.61
C SER A 154 7.42 24.73 -16.99
N LYS A 155 8.55 25.28 -16.53
CA LYS A 155 9.91 24.76 -16.78
C LYS A 155 10.32 23.69 -15.77
N TYR A 156 9.60 23.59 -14.65
CA TYR A 156 9.86 22.63 -13.59
C TYR A 156 9.23 21.26 -13.87
N PHE A 157 8.14 21.22 -14.63
CA PHE A 157 7.44 19.97 -14.93
C PHE A 157 8.37 18.95 -15.62
N GLY A 158 8.59 17.80 -14.97
CA GLY A 158 9.45 16.71 -15.46
C GLY A 158 10.92 16.79 -15.03
N LYS A 159 11.34 17.81 -14.28
CA LYS A 159 12.67 17.86 -13.67
C LYS A 159 12.71 17.03 -12.38
N LYS A 160 13.85 16.39 -12.11
CA LYS A 160 14.13 15.69 -10.85
C LYS A 160 14.85 16.65 -9.90
N GLY A 161 14.29 16.90 -8.73
CA GLY A 161 14.87 17.80 -7.72
C GLY A 161 14.09 19.09 -7.50
N MET A 162 14.26 19.71 -6.33
CA MET A 162 13.68 21.01 -5.96
C MET A 162 14.73 22.09 -6.11
N SER A 163 14.45 23.18 -6.81
CA SER A 163 15.37 24.32 -6.91
C SER A 163 15.02 25.35 -5.86
N ILE A 164 15.97 25.66 -4.97
CA ILE A 164 15.83 26.72 -3.98
C ILE A 164 16.70 27.90 -4.44
N VAL A 165 16.09 29.08 -4.49
CA VAL A 165 16.81 30.33 -4.75
C VAL A 165 17.50 30.76 -3.46
N VAL A 166 18.83 30.79 -3.46
CA VAL A 166 19.61 31.29 -2.33
C VAL A 166 19.95 32.74 -2.63
N GLY A 167 19.24 33.67 -2.00
CA GLY A 167 19.52 35.10 -2.11
C GLY A 167 20.70 35.47 -1.21
N SER A 168 21.69 36.18 -1.76
CA SER A 168 22.67 36.97 -1.00
C SER A 168 22.06 38.28 -0.51
#